data_AF-A0A933GEW2-F1
#
_entry.id   AF-A0A933GEW2-F1
#
_cell.length_a   1.000
_cell.length_b   1.000
_cell.length_c   1.000
_cell.angle_alpha   90.00
_cell.angle_beta   90.00
_cell.angle_gamma   90.00
#
_symmetry.space_group_name_H-M   'P 1'
#
loop_
_entity.id
_entity.type
_entity.pdbx_description
1 polymer ?
#
loop_
_entity_poly.entity_id
_entity_poly.type
_entity_poly.pdbx_seq_one_letter_code
_entity_poly.pdbx_strand_id
1 'polypeptide(L)'
;MSIVAISQTLGSLGDEIGRELARTLSWEFADREIIAQAAQRFGEGVLELEHVTEEKPSLWDRFTDTKRRYLTYVEAIIFEMAARDNVILSGRGATIFLRKVRHALRVRITAPERVRAYRVEHQQEVSSEAAVHRVRQNDRERAANVKFLYNVDWDDPLLYDLVLNTERLDAKEGARLLHHALQNERVQPTPESRAELKDLGLTAHAKAALLAHPTTRPLHLSLGCKNGRLSIGGMVEREELKKAVEEIAGKIPGITGVESEIVVLATRRTVAGI
;
A
#
# COMPACT_ATOMS: atom_id res chain seq x y z
N MET A 1 14.69 -8.86 -12.54
CA MET A 1 14.69 -7.88 -11.43
C MET A 1 13.25 -7.64 -11.05
N SER A 2 12.82 -8.11 -9.89
CA SER A 2 11.39 -8.25 -9.57
C SER A 2 11.08 -7.60 -8.22
N ILE A 3 9.82 -7.67 -7.82
CA ILE A 3 9.33 -7.16 -6.53
C ILE A 3 8.81 -8.33 -5.71
N VAL A 4 9.08 -8.36 -4.42
CA VAL A 4 8.44 -9.30 -3.48
C VAL A 4 7.61 -8.52 -2.48
N ALA A 5 6.34 -8.87 -2.34
CA ALA A 5 5.45 -8.31 -1.32
C ALA A 5 5.12 -9.38 -0.29
N ILE A 6 5.39 -9.10 0.99
CA ILE A 6 5.19 -10.06 2.09
C ILE A 6 4.06 -9.58 3.00
N SER A 7 3.05 -10.44 3.17
CA SER A 7 2.09 -10.38 4.28
C SER A 7 2.44 -11.48 5.28
N GLN A 8 2.28 -11.25 6.58
CA GLN A 8 2.67 -12.24 7.59
C GLN A 8 1.81 -12.17 8.85
N THR A 9 1.74 -13.27 9.58
CA THR A 9 1.20 -13.31 10.95
C THR A 9 2.33 -13.13 11.98
N LEU A 10 2.06 -12.56 13.16
CA LEU A 10 3.08 -12.40 14.22
C LEU A 10 3.71 -13.76 14.59
N GLY A 11 5.04 -13.83 14.69
CA GLY A 11 5.78 -15.06 15.01
C GLY A 11 5.93 -16.06 13.86
N SER A 12 5.59 -15.70 12.62
CA SER A 12 5.65 -16.61 11.47
C SER A 12 6.97 -16.63 10.69
N LEU A 13 7.98 -15.84 11.09
CA LEU A 13 9.26 -15.69 10.39
C LEU A 13 9.22 -14.90 9.07
N GLY A 14 8.15 -14.15 8.77
CA GLY A 14 8.05 -13.44 7.48
C GLY A 14 9.10 -12.34 7.30
N ASP A 15 9.37 -11.61 8.37
CA ASP A 15 10.40 -10.59 8.46
C ASP A 15 11.82 -11.16 8.33
N GLU A 16 12.07 -12.28 9.01
CA GLU A 16 13.32 -13.02 8.96
C GLU A 16 13.58 -13.60 7.56
N ILE A 17 12.57 -14.21 6.94
CA ILE A 17 12.62 -14.70 5.56
C ILE A 17 12.88 -13.55 4.59
N GLY A 18 12.15 -12.43 4.72
CA GLY A 18 12.31 -11.28 3.85
C GLY A 18 13.71 -10.68 3.92
N ARG A 19 14.27 -10.50 5.13
CA ARG A 19 15.64 -9.99 5.31
C ARG A 19 16.70 -10.98 4.81
N GLU A 20 16.49 -12.28 4.98
CA GLU A 20 17.39 -13.31 4.45
C GLU A 20 17.41 -13.30 2.91
N LEU A 21 16.23 -13.20 2.28
CA LEU A 21 16.11 -13.08 0.83
C LEU A 21 16.75 -11.78 0.32
N ALA A 22 16.51 -10.65 0.99
CA ALA A 22 17.12 -9.37 0.65
C ALA A 22 18.66 -9.45 0.68
N ARG A 23 19.23 -10.05 1.73
CA ARG A 23 20.67 -10.28 1.83
C ARG A 23 21.20 -11.17 0.71
N THR A 24 20.49 -12.25 0.39
CA THR A 24 20.88 -13.19 -0.67
C THR A 24 20.88 -12.51 -2.05
N LEU A 25 19.91 -11.64 -2.31
CA LEU A 25 19.74 -10.97 -3.61
C LEU A 25 20.42 -9.61 -3.70
N SER A 26 20.97 -9.09 -2.59
CA SER A 26 21.40 -7.70 -2.46
C SER A 26 20.29 -6.70 -2.82
N TRP A 27 19.08 -6.98 -2.33
CA TRP A 27 17.87 -6.17 -2.53
C TRP A 27 17.56 -5.32 -1.30
N GLU A 28 16.79 -4.26 -1.49
CA GLU A 28 16.25 -3.47 -0.38
C GLU A 28 15.14 -4.25 0.33
N PHE A 29 15.13 -4.22 1.66
CA PHE A 29 13.99 -4.69 2.47
C PHE A 29 13.36 -3.48 3.15
N ALA A 30 12.08 -3.24 2.89
CA ALA A 30 11.35 -2.12 3.44
C ALA A 30 10.08 -2.56 4.17
N ASP A 31 9.92 -2.04 5.38
CA ASP A 31 8.73 -2.19 6.22
C ASP A 31 8.35 -0.81 6.79
N ARG A 32 9.11 -0.37 7.78
CA ARG A 32 8.86 0.89 8.50
C ARG A 32 9.14 2.11 7.63
N GLU A 33 10.03 1.97 6.66
CA GLU A 33 10.42 2.99 5.70
C GLU A 33 9.23 3.47 4.88
N ILE A 34 8.25 2.61 4.61
CA ILE A 34 7.04 2.96 3.83
C ILE A 34 6.24 4.05 4.56
N ILE A 35 5.96 3.83 5.85
CA ILE A 35 5.18 4.78 6.66
C ILE A 35 5.99 6.02 6.96
N ALA A 36 7.28 5.87 7.27
CA ALA A 36 8.17 7.01 7.53
C ALA A 36 8.23 7.96 6.33
N GLN A 37 8.42 7.43 5.11
CA GLN A 37 8.42 8.25 3.88
C GLN A 37 7.05 8.88 3.59
N ALA A 38 5.96 8.14 3.81
CA ALA A 38 4.61 8.66 3.63
C ALA A 38 4.33 9.82 4.61
N ALA A 39 4.67 9.67 5.89
CA ALA A 39 4.50 10.69 6.92
C ALA A 39 5.37 11.91 6.63
N GLN A 40 6.64 11.71 6.26
CA GLN A 40 7.56 12.79 5.91
C GLN A 40 7.07 13.64 4.73
N ARG A 41 6.48 13.00 3.71
CA ARG A 41 6.10 13.67 2.46
C ARG A 41 4.69 14.25 2.46
N PHE A 42 3.75 13.62 3.17
CA PHE A 42 2.32 13.96 3.08
C PHE A 42 1.67 14.38 4.41
N GLY A 43 2.38 14.33 5.54
CA GLY A 43 1.96 14.92 6.82
C GLY A 43 0.91 14.12 7.62
N GLU A 44 0.24 14.81 8.55
CA GLU A 44 -0.52 14.29 9.71
C GLU A 44 -1.49 13.12 9.44
N GLY A 45 -2.10 13.03 8.24
CA GLY A 45 -3.05 11.97 7.90
C GLY A 45 -2.46 10.56 7.86
N VAL A 46 -1.13 10.41 7.82
CA VAL A 46 -0.44 9.11 7.90
C VAL A 46 -0.23 8.65 9.34
N LEU A 47 0.19 9.57 10.22
CA LEU A 47 0.51 9.29 11.62
C LEU A 47 -0.74 9.06 12.47
N GLU A 48 -1.86 9.69 12.10
CA GLU A 48 -3.16 9.50 12.75
C GLU A 48 -3.61 8.03 12.71
N LEU A 49 -3.40 7.31 11.60
CA LEU A 49 -3.85 5.92 11.44
C LEU A 49 -2.80 4.86 11.82
N GLU A 50 -1.56 5.25 12.09
CA GLU A 50 -0.56 4.35 12.65
C GLU A 50 -0.90 3.96 14.10
N HIS A 51 -1.63 4.83 14.82
CA HIS A 51 -2.01 4.68 16.23
C HIS A 51 -3.51 4.44 16.48
N VAL A 52 -4.33 4.26 15.43
CA VAL A 52 -5.77 3.96 15.61
C VAL A 52 -5.92 2.47 15.93
N THR A 53 -5.57 2.16 17.17
CA THR A 53 -6.06 1.05 17.96
C THR A 53 -7.10 1.61 18.92
N GLU A 54 -8.28 0.98 18.93
CA GLU A 54 -9.33 1.13 19.94
C GLU A 54 -10.05 2.50 20.01
N GLU A 55 -11.13 2.71 19.23
CA GLU A 55 -12.38 3.34 19.73
C GLU A 55 -13.54 3.35 18.71
N LYS A 56 -14.77 3.51 19.22
CA LYS A 56 -16.07 3.17 18.61
C LYS A 56 -16.49 3.98 17.37
N PRO A 57 -17.40 3.43 16.53
CA PRO A 57 -17.81 3.96 15.23
C PRO A 57 -18.90 5.06 15.34
N SER A 58 -18.58 6.21 15.92
CA SER A 58 -19.46 7.40 15.94
C SER A 58 -18.97 8.57 15.06
N LEU A 59 -17.83 8.41 14.37
CA LEU A 59 -17.17 9.44 13.54
C LEU A 59 -17.00 8.99 12.08
N TRP A 60 -18.05 8.48 11.44
CA TRP A 60 -17.98 7.87 10.09
C TRP A 60 -17.33 8.77 9.03
N ASP A 61 -17.65 10.07 8.97
CA ASP A 61 -17.08 10.97 7.95
C ASP A 61 -15.59 11.28 8.18
N ARG A 62 -15.16 11.47 9.43
CA ARG A 62 -13.75 11.73 9.77
C ARG A 62 -12.87 10.49 9.53
N PHE A 63 -13.40 9.30 9.82
CA PHE A 63 -12.66 8.07 9.58
C PHE A 63 -12.52 7.76 8.08
N THR A 64 -13.50 8.09 7.24
CA THR A 64 -13.39 7.83 5.78
C THR A 64 -12.36 8.73 5.09
N ASP A 65 -12.31 10.02 5.40
CA ASP A 65 -11.31 10.92 4.81
C ASP A 65 -9.89 10.60 5.28
N THR A 66 -9.67 10.41 6.59
CA THR A 66 -8.36 10.01 7.11
C THR A 66 -7.92 8.66 6.54
N LYS A 67 -8.83 7.68 6.45
CA LYS A 67 -8.58 6.40 5.77
C LYS A 67 -8.17 6.59 4.32
N ARG A 68 -8.92 7.40 3.55
CA ARG A 68 -8.63 7.70 2.14
C ARG A 68 -7.24 8.33 2.00
N ARG A 69 -6.89 9.28 2.87
CA ARG A 69 -5.58 9.93 2.91
C ARG A 69 -4.47 8.92 3.15
N TYR A 70 -4.55 8.14 4.23
CA TYR A 70 -3.59 7.09 4.54
C TYR A 70 -3.38 6.12 3.39
N LEU A 71 -4.46 5.58 2.83
CA LEU A 71 -4.39 4.62 1.71
C LEU A 71 -3.71 5.24 0.49
N THR A 72 -4.09 6.46 0.12
CA THR A 72 -3.54 7.15 -1.06
C THR A 72 -2.05 7.43 -0.89
N TYR A 73 -1.62 7.84 0.29
CA TYR A 73 -0.21 8.16 0.57
C TYR A 73 0.65 6.90 0.64
N VAL A 74 0.18 5.85 1.32
CA VAL A 74 0.88 4.56 1.39
C VAL A 74 0.95 3.89 0.02
N GLU A 75 -0.12 3.95 -0.78
CA GLU A 75 -0.14 3.45 -2.16
C GLU A 75 0.94 4.13 -3.02
N ALA A 76 1.07 5.46 -2.93
CA ALA A 76 2.06 6.22 -3.67
C ALA A 76 3.49 5.79 -3.32
N ILE A 77 3.81 5.64 -2.03
CA ILE A 77 5.13 5.18 -1.58
C ILE A 77 5.40 3.73 -2.00
N ILE A 78 4.42 2.82 -1.86
CA ILE A 78 4.58 1.43 -2.28
C ILE A 78 4.89 1.33 -3.77
N PHE A 79 4.16 2.05 -4.63
CA PHE A 79 4.47 2.05 -6.06
C PHE A 79 5.79 2.76 -6.38
N GLU A 80 6.18 3.79 -5.63
CA GLU A 80 7.49 4.43 -5.79
C GLU A 80 8.63 3.43 -5.56
N MET A 81 8.58 2.73 -4.43
CA MET A 81 9.60 1.77 -4.04
C MET A 81 9.60 0.57 -5.00
N ALA A 82 8.42 0.07 -5.36
CA ALA A 82 8.27 -0.99 -6.34
C ALA A 82 8.88 -0.62 -7.71
N ALA A 83 8.70 0.62 -8.17
CA ALA A 83 9.20 1.08 -9.46
C ALA A 83 10.74 1.16 -9.54
N ARG A 84 11.44 1.11 -8.39
CA ARG A 84 12.91 1.01 -8.34
C ARG A 84 13.41 -0.42 -8.61
N ASP A 85 12.50 -1.41 -8.63
CA ASP A 85 12.78 -2.85 -8.64
C ASP A 85 13.68 -3.31 -7.48
N ASN A 86 13.95 -4.61 -7.42
CA ASN A 86 14.90 -5.21 -6.48
C ASN A 86 14.59 -4.86 -5.02
N VAL A 87 13.30 -4.94 -4.68
CA VAL A 87 12.79 -4.55 -3.37
C VAL A 87 11.86 -5.62 -2.82
N ILE A 88 11.95 -5.82 -1.51
CA ILE A 88 11.06 -6.64 -0.71
C ILE A 88 10.26 -5.70 0.19
N LEU A 89 8.95 -5.64 -0.02
CA LEU A 89 8.03 -4.81 0.74
C LEU A 89 7.26 -5.67 1.75
N SER A 90 7.40 -5.41 3.04
CA SER A 90 6.71 -6.15 4.11
C SER A 90 5.54 -5.32 4.67
N GLY A 91 4.37 -5.95 4.78
CA GLY A 91 3.20 -5.37 5.44
C GLY A 91 2.48 -4.26 4.67
N ARG A 92 1.78 -3.39 5.41
CA ARG A 92 1.10 -2.15 4.96
C ARG A 92 0.23 -2.27 3.70
N GLY A 93 -0.33 -3.45 3.44
CA GLY A 93 -1.16 -3.68 2.26
C GLY A 93 -0.37 -3.82 0.95
N ALA A 94 0.96 -3.98 0.99
CA ALA A 94 1.79 -4.13 -0.22
C ALA A 94 1.27 -5.24 -1.15
N THR A 95 0.89 -6.39 -0.60
CA THR A 95 0.30 -7.49 -1.37
C THR A 95 -1.04 -7.14 -2.03
N ILE A 96 -1.78 -6.16 -1.47
CA ILE A 96 -3.08 -5.71 -1.96
C ILE A 96 -2.90 -4.66 -3.05
N PHE A 97 -2.03 -3.66 -2.85
CA PHE A 97 -1.75 -2.63 -3.85
C PHE A 97 -1.08 -3.20 -5.11
N LEU A 98 -0.15 -4.15 -4.92
CA LEU A 98 0.61 -4.76 -6.02
C LEU A 98 -0.16 -5.83 -6.80
N ARG A 99 -1.46 -6.07 -6.52
CA ARG A 99 -2.29 -7.03 -7.27
C ARG A 99 -2.33 -6.79 -8.78
N LYS A 100 -2.14 -5.53 -9.21
CA LYS A 100 -2.14 -5.14 -10.63
C LYS A 100 -0.75 -5.20 -11.27
N VAL A 101 0.30 -5.48 -10.49
CA VAL A 101 1.69 -5.48 -10.94
C VAL A 101 2.10 -6.90 -11.28
N ARG A 102 2.24 -7.21 -12.56
CA ARG A 102 2.42 -8.58 -13.06
C ARG A 102 3.68 -9.26 -12.54
N HIS A 103 4.78 -8.51 -12.40
CA HIS A 103 6.07 -9.00 -11.94
C HIS A 103 6.29 -8.84 -10.42
N ALA A 104 5.23 -8.61 -9.65
CA ALA A 104 5.28 -8.60 -8.19
C ALA A 104 4.85 -9.98 -7.64
N LEU A 105 5.76 -10.66 -6.96
CA LEU A 105 5.47 -11.91 -6.25
C LEU A 105 4.85 -11.58 -4.88
N ARG A 106 3.57 -11.92 -4.68
CA ARG A 106 2.85 -11.65 -3.43
C ARG A 106 2.82 -12.91 -2.57
N VAL A 107 3.33 -12.81 -1.35
CA VAL A 107 3.55 -13.96 -0.48
C VAL A 107 2.86 -13.74 0.86
N ARG A 108 2.18 -14.77 1.37
CA ARG A 108 1.73 -14.85 2.76
C ARG A 108 2.63 -15.81 3.54
N ILE A 109 3.19 -15.35 4.64
CA ILE A 109 3.94 -16.17 5.59
C ILE A 109 3.06 -16.44 6.82
N THR A 110 2.94 -17.70 7.22
CA THR A 110 2.09 -18.14 8.33
C THR A 110 2.73 -19.30 9.10
N ALA A 111 2.19 -19.63 10.25
CA ALA A 111 2.49 -20.85 11.01
C ALA A 111 1.34 -21.15 11.98
N PRO A 112 1.20 -22.40 12.47
CA PRO A 112 0.23 -22.74 13.51
C PRO A 112 0.39 -21.84 14.74
N GLU A 113 -0.72 -21.46 15.38
CA GLU A 113 -0.74 -20.58 16.56
C GLU A 113 0.28 -21.02 17.62
N ARG A 114 0.31 -22.32 17.95
CA ARG A 114 1.24 -22.88 18.95
C ARG A 114 2.70 -22.60 18.63
N VAL A 115 3.08 -22.66 17.34
CA VAL A 115 4.46 -22.43 16.88
C VAL A 115 4.79 -20.96 16.96
N ARG A 116 3.85 -20.09 16.56
CA ARG A 116 4.01 -18.64 16.62
C ARG A 116 4.09 -18.15 18.06
N ALA A 117 3.22 -18.65 18.93
CA ALA A 117 3.22 -18.32 20.36
C ALA A 117 4.54 -18.73 21.02
N TYR A 118 5.04 -19.95 20.76
CA TYR A 118 6.36 -20.38 21.24
C TYR A 118 7.48 -19.41 20.80
N ARG A 119 7.49 -18.99 19.51
CA ARG A 119 8.49 -18.04 19.02
C ARG A 119 8.37 -16.67 19.69
N VAL A 120 7.14 -16.16 19.84
CA VAL A 120 6.86 -14.86 20.49
C VAL A 120 7.28 -14.89 21.96
N GLU A 121 7.02 -15.99 22.67
CA GLU A 121 7.43 -16.21 24.07
C GLU A 121 8.94 -16.00 24.22
N HIS A 122 9.73 -16.64 23.37
CA HIS A 122 11.19 -16.60 23.43
C HIS A 122 11.79 -15.29 22.90
N GLN A 123 11.20 -14.71 21.84
CA GLN A 123 11.69 -13.46 21.25
C GLN A 123 11.39 -12.22 22.10
N GLN A 124 10.28 -12.25 22.85
CA GLN A 124 9.80 -11.08 23.61
C GLN A 124 9.87 -11.28 25.13
N GLU A 125 10.42 -12.41 25.59
CA GLU A 125 10.62 -12.74 27.01
C GLU A 125 9.34 -12.59 27.85
N VAL A 126 8.23 -13.15 27.34
CA VAL A 126 6.93 -13.12 28.01
C VAL A 126 6.47 -14.52 28.41
N SER A 127 5.42 -14.62 29.24
CA SER A 127 4.84 -15.92 29.57
C SER A 127 4.16 -16.56 28.35
N SER A 128 4.08 -17.90 28.34
CA SER A 128 3.37 -18.66 27.31
C SER A 128 1.92 -18.19 27.11
N GLU A 129 1.20 -17.90 28.21
CA GLU A 129 -0.16 -17.36 28.16
C GLU A 129 -0.21 -15.98 27.49
N ALA A 130 0.71 -15.08 27.85
CA ALA A 130 0.81 -13.76 27.23
C ALA A 130 1.17 -13.85 25.74
N ALA A 131 2.03 -14.79 25.36
CA ALA A 131 2.41 -15.02 23.96
C ALA A 131 1.22 -15.48 23.11
N VAL A 132 0.43 -16.44 23.60
CA VAL A 132 -0.82 -16.89 22.93
C VAL A 132 -1.80 -15.73 22.79
N HIS A 133 -2.00 -14.95 23.86
CA HIS A 133 -2.87 -13.78 23.82
C HIS A 133 -2.42 -12.76 22.77
N ARG A 134 -1.12 -12.41 22.76
CA ARG A 134 -0.53 -11.48 21.77
C ARG A 134 -0.72 -11.96 20.34
N VAL A 135 -0.48 -13.24 20.07
CA VAL A 135 -0.68 -13.83 18.75
C VAL A 135 -2.13 -13.68 18.29
N ARG A 136 -3.10 -14.07 19.12
CA ARG A 136 -4.53 -13.98 18.79
C ARG A 136 -5.00 -12.54 18.61
N GLN A 137 -4.56 -11.66 19.50
CA GLN A 137 -4.87 -10.24 19.42
C GLN A 137 -4.33 -9.64 18.11
N ASN A 138 -3.07 -9.93 17.76
CA ASN A 138 -2.47 -9.43 16.54
C ASN A 138 -3.19 -9.93 15.28
N ASP A 139 -3.58 -11.20 15.24
CA ASP A 139 -4.30 -11.76 14.09
C ASP A 139 -5.67 -11.08 13.92
N ARG A 140 -6.41 -10.85 15.01
CA ARG A 140 -7.69 -10.13 14.99
C ARG A 140 -7.53 -8.69 14.54
N GLU A 141 -6.57 -7.97 15.09
CA GLU A 141 -6.29 -6.57 14.72
C GLU A 141 -5.87 -6.45 13.26
N ARG A 142 -4.98 -7.33 12.77
CA ARG A 142 -4.56 -7.33 11.37
C ARG A 142 -5.73 -7.64 10.43
N ALA A 143 -6.54 -8.65 10.74
CA ALA A 143 -7.71 -8.98 9.94
C ALA A 143 -8.72 -7.83 9.91
N ALA A 144 -9.02 -7.23 11.07
CA ALA A 144 -9.92 -6.09 11.19
C ALA A 144 -9.39 -4.86 10.41
N ASN A 145 -8.11 -4.56 10.53
CA ASN A 145 -7.47 -3.45 9.81
C ASN A 145 -7.48 -3.68 8.30
N VAL A 146 -7.18 -4.90 7.84
CA VAL A 146 -7.22 -5.22 6.41
C VAL A 146 -8.64 -5.09 5.86
N LYS A 147 -9.63 -5.60 6.60
CA LYS A 147 -11.04 -5.46 6.24
C LYS A 147 -11.49 -4.00 6.24
N PHE A 148 -11.14 -3.24 7.28
CA PHE A 148 -11.51 -1.83 7.41
C PHE A 148 -10.87 -0.99 6.31
N LEU A 149 -9.56 -1.13 6.07
CA LEU A 149 -8.82 -0.30 5.12
C LEU A 149 -9.10 -0.69 3.67
N TYR A 150 -9.01 -1.98 3.34
CA TYR A 150 -9.01 -2.44 1.95
C TYR A 150 -10.31 -3.13 1.52
N ASN A 151 -11.22 -3.40 2.46
CA ASN A 151 -12.44 -4.17 2.25
C ASN A 151 -12.19 -5.56 1.64
N VAL A 152 -11.07 -6.20 2.00
CA VAL A 152 -10.75 -7.58 1.62
C VAL A 152 -10.66 -8.47 2.85
N ASP A 153 -10.81 -9.77 2.66
CA ASP A 153 -10.53 -10.75 3.70
C ASP A 153 -9.02 -11.03 3.74
N TRP A 154 -8.40 -10.87 4.90
CA TRP A 154 -6.96 -11.07 5.05
C TRP A 154 -6.53 -12.53 4.85
N ASP A 155 -7.45 -13.47 5.06
CA ASP A 155 -7.16 -14.90 4.92
C ASP A 155 -7.55 -15.45 3.54
N ASP A 156 -8.04 -14.61 2.62
CA ASP A 156 -8.31 -15.00 1.24
C ASP A 156 -7.00 -15.39 0.53
N PRO A 157 -6.80 -16.67 0.17
CA PRO A 157 -5.59 -17.12 -0.50
C PRO A 157 -5.39 -16.45 -1.87
N LEU A 158 -6.45 -15.95 -2.51
CA LEU A 158 -6.38 -15.30 -3.83
C LEU A 158 -5.72 -13.91 -3.79
N LEU A 159 -5.47 -13.37 -2.59
CA LEU A 159 -4.65 -12.17 -2.42
C LEU A 159 -3.16 -12.44 -2.65
N TYR A 160 -2.74 -13.71 -2.67
CA TYR A 160 -1.35 -14.15 -2.68
C TYR A 160 -1.08 -15.09 -3.86
N ASP A 161 0.17 -15.08 -4.32
CA ASP A 161 0.68 -16.05 -5.29
C ASP A 161 1.23 -17.29 -4.57
N LEU A 162 1.73 -17.13 -3.33
CA LEU A 162 2.24 -18.20 -2.48
C LEU A 162 1.86 -18.01 -1.01
N VAL A 163 1.54 -19.11 -0.33
CA VAL A 163 1.38 -19.16 1.14
C VAL A 163 2.41 -20.13 1.71
N LEU A 164 3.34 -19.64 2.53
CA LEU A 164 4.35 -20.45 3.19
C LEU A 164 4.00 -20.67 4.66
N ASN A 165 3.78 -21.94 5.04
CA ASN A 165 3.66 -22.35 6.42
C ASN A 165 5.04 -22.69 7.00
N THR A 166 5.49 -21.92 7.99
CA THR A 166 6.82 -22.05 8.61
C THR A 166 6.86 -22.97 9.81
N GLU A 167 5.85 -23.84 10.04
CA GLU A 167 5.94 -24.89 11.07
C GLU A 167 7.18 -25.76 10.91
N ARG A 168 7.57 -26.05 9.66
CA ARG A 168 8.71 -26.89 9.31
C ARG A 168 9.73 -26.19 8.40
N LEU A 169 9.66 -24.87 8.30
CA LEU A 169 10.59 -24.07 7.52
C LEU A 169 11.26 -23.05 8.43
N ASP A 170 12.58 -22.95 8.34
CA ASP A 170 13.33 -21.84 8.91
C ASP A 170 13.41 -20.67 7.92
N ALA A 171 14.04 -19.58 8.35
CA ALA A 171 14.15 -18.38 7.53
C ALA A 171 14.97 -18.59 6.24
N LYS A 172 16.01 -19.44 6.30
CA LYS A 172 16.90 -19.71 5.16
C LYS A 172 16.19 -20.53 4.10
N GLU A 173 15.48 -21.57 4.51
CA GLU A 173 14.72 -22.40 3.61
C GLU A 173 13.53 -21.64 3.01
N GLY A 174 12.85 -20.82 3.82
CA GLY A 174 11.81 -19.91 3.32
C GLY A 174 12.35 -18.96 2.25
N ALA A 175 13.50 -18.32 2.49
CA ALA A 175 14.15 -17.44 1.52
C ALA A 175 14.57 -18.20 0.24
N ARG A 176 15.08 -19.43 0.38
CA ARG A 176 15.43 -20.30 -0.76
C ARG A 176 14.22 -20.60 -1.65
N LEU A 177 13.07 -20.92 -1.05
CA LEU A 177 11.83 -21.18 -1.78
C LEU A 177 11.34 -19.93 -2.53
N LEU A 178 11.39 -18.76 -1.89
CA LEU A 178 11.03 -17.50 -2.54
C LEU A 178 12.00 -17.14 -3.68
N HIS A 179 13.29 -17.36 -3.47
CA HIS A 179 14.28 -17.17 -4.52
C HIS A 179 14.03 -18.06 -5.74
N HIS A 180 13.62 -19.31 -5.51
CA HIS A 180 13.22 -20.21 -6.59
C HIS A 180 11.94 -19.75 -7.29
N ALA A 181 10.92 -19.32 -6.54
CA ALA A 181 9.68 -18.80 -7.11
C ALA A 181 9.91 -17.58 -8.02
N LEU A 182 10.88 -16.74 -7.67
CA LEU A 182 11.31 -15.62 -8.50
C LEU A 182 11.88 -16.04 -9.86
N GLN A 183 12.34 -17.28 -10.04
CA GLN A 183 12.82 -17.76 -11.35
C GLN A 183 11.68 -18.00 -12.36
N ASN A 184 10.42 -17.95 -11.93
CA ASN A 184 9.29 -18.11 -12.83
C ASN A 184 9.16 -16.90 -13.77
N GLU A 185 9.11 -17.15 -15.08
CA GLU A 185 9.00 -16.10 -16.11
C GLU A 185 7.78 -15.18 -15.92
N ARG A 186 6.69 -15.67 -15.33
CA ARG A 186 5.48 -14.88 -15.08
C ARG A 186 5.68 -13.77 -14.05
N VAL A 187 6.67 -13.90 -13.18
CA VAL A 187 7.02 -12.87 -12.18
C VAL A 187 8.31 -12.13 -12.55
N GLN A 188 8.82 -12.33 -13.78
CA GLN A 188 9.91 -11.53 -14.32
C GLN A 188 9.36 -10.26 -14.98
N PRO A 189 10.08 -9.13 -14.86
CA PRO A 189 9.63 -7.88 -15.45
C PRO A 189 9.78 -7.92 -16.98
N THR A 190 8.78 -7.41 -17.69
CA THR A 190 8.91 -7.01 -19.09
C THR A 190 8.93 -5.47 -19.21
N PRO A 191 9.43 -4.90 -20.32
CA PRO A 191 9.33 -3.46 -20.59
C PRO A 191 7.90 -2.92 -20.41
N GLU A 192 6.90 -3.68 -20.87
CA GLU A 192 5.48 -3.34 -20.75
C GLU A 192 5.05 -3.31 -19.28
N SER A 193 5.40 -4.34 -18.51
CA SER A 193 5.00 -4.39 -17.09
C SER A 193 5.69 -3.31 -16.24
N ARG A 194 6.92 -2.90 -16.61
CA ARG A 194 7.64 -1.78 -15.98
C ARG A 194 6.97 -0.44 -16.32
N ALA A 195 6.56 -0.26 -17.56
CA ALA A 195 5.81 0.92 -17.99
C ALA A 195 4.45 0.99 -17.27
N GLU A 196 3.71 -0.12 -17.17
CA GLU A 196 2.46 -0.21 -16.42
C GLU A 196 2.66 0.18 -14.94
N LEU A 197 3.71 -0.35 -14.29
CA LEU A 197 4.03 0.01 -12.90
C LEU A 197 4.40 1.50 -12.76
N LYS A 198 5.17 2.04 -13.69
CA LYS A 198 5.51 3.47 -13.71
C LYS A 198 4.25 4.34 -13.80
N ASP A 199 3.31 3.99 -14.68
CA ASP A 199 2.05 4.72 -14.84
C ASP A 199 1.15 4.59 -13.60
N LEU A 200 1.10 3.41 -12.96
CA LEU A 200 0.43 3.23 -11.66
C LEU A 200 1.06 4.14 -10.59
N GLY A 201 2.38 4.19 -10.52
CA GLY A 201 3.13 5.07 -9.63
C GLY A 201 2.82 6.54 -9.86
N LEU A 202 2.86 7.01 -11.10
CA LEU A 202 2.52 8.40 -11.45
C LEU A 202 1.07 8.74 -11.07
N THR A 203 0.14 7.83 -11.33
CA THR A 203 -1.27 8.00 -10.95
C THR A 203 -1.43 8.12 -9.44
N ALA A 204 -0.78 7.26 -8.66
CA ALA A 204 -0.84 7.29 -7.19
C ALA A 204 -0.20 8.57 -6.62
N HIS A 205 0.94 9.00 -7.17
CA HIS A 205 1.57 10.26 -6.79
C HIS A 205 0.70 11.47 -7.09
N ALA A 206 0.04 11.50 -8.24
CA ALA A 206 -0.89 12.58 -8.59
C ALA A 206 -2.08 12.64 -7.64
N LYS A 207 -2.67 11.49 -7.31
CA LYS A 207 -3.72 11.43 -6.29
C LYS A 207 -3.22 11.93 -4.94
N ALA A 208 -2.04 11.50 -4.51
CA ALA A 208 -1.44 11.92 -3.24
C ALA A 208 -1.15 13.43 -3.20
N ALA A 209 -0.57 14.00 -4.26
CA ALA A 209 -0.26 15.42 -4.34
C ALA A 209 -1.52 16.30 -4.30
N LEU A 210 -2.56 15.92 -5.06
CA LEU A 210 -3.84 16.63 -5.08
C LEU A 210 -4.56 16.53 -3.73
N LEU A 211 -4.46 15.39 -3.04
CA LEU A 211 -5.07 15.18 -1.73
C LEU A 211 -4.32 15.92 -0.61
N ALA A 212 -3.00 16.08 -0.74
CA ALA A 212 -2.18 16.82 0.20
C ALA A 212 -2.50 18.33 0.17
N HIS A 213 -2.79 18.89 -1.00
CA HIS A 213 -3.02 20.32 -1.16
C HIS A 213 -4.44 20.76 -0.72
N PRO A 214 -4.60 21.72 0.23
CA PRO A 214 -5.90 22.09 0.80
C PRO A 214 -6.97 22.49 -0.21
N THR A 215 -6.59 23.18 -1.29
CA THR A 215 -7.53 23.64 -2.34
C THR A 215 -8.12 22.50 -3.16
N THR A 216 -7.36 21.42 -3.38
CA THR A 216 -7.76 20.30 -4.24
C THR A 216 -8.19 19.07 -3.45
N ARG A 217 -7.85 19.00 -2.16
CA ARG A 217 -8.22 17.90 -1.24
C ARG A 217 -9.72 17.55 -1.25
N PRO A 218 -10.67 18.51 -1.22
CA PRO A 218 -12.10 18.20 -1.20
C PRO A 218 -12.63 17.65 -2.53
N LEU A 219 -11.83 17.71 -3.60
CA LEU A 219 -12.26 17.33 -4.94
C LEU A 219 -12.31 15.82 -5.10
N HIS A 220 -13.31 15.37 -5.85
CA HIS A 220 -13.50 13.99 -6.26
C HIS A 220 -13.12 13.88 -7.73
N LEU A 221 -11.86 13.51 -7.97
CA LEU A 221 -11.27 13.42 -9.31
C LEU A 221 -10.94 11.97 -9.65
N SER A 222 -11.20 11.58 -10.90
CA SER A 222 -10.68 10.35 -11.50
C SER A 222 -9.34 10.63 -12.15
N LEU A 223 -8.35 9.79 -11.88
CA LEU A 223 -7.01 9.91 -12.46
C LEU A 223 -6.60 8.59 -13.09
N GLY A 224 -5.96 8.69 -14.25
CA GLY A 224 -5.26 7.61 -14.91
C GLY A 224 -3.97 8.12 -15.54
N CYS A 225 -3.04 7.22 -15.82
CA CYS A 225 -1.83 7.55 -16.53
C CYS A 225 -1.56 6.48 -17.59
N LYS A 226 -1.08 6.92 -18.75
CA LYS A 226 -0.60 6.04 -19.81
C LYS A 226 0.61 6.66 -20.48
N ASN A 227 1.72 5.93 -20.51
CA ASN A 227 3.00 6.38 -21.06
C ASN A 227 3.43 7.75 -20.51
N GLY A 228 3.24 7.97 -19.20
CA GLY A 228 3.55 9.24 -18.54
C GLY A 228 2.64 10.42 -18.91
N ARG A 229 1.55 10.21 -19.64
CA ARG A 229 0.49 11.21 -19.84
C ARG A 229 -0.61 10.98 -18.81
N LEU A 230 -0.90 11.98 -17.99
CA LEU A 230 -1.91 11.90 -16.94
C LEU A 230 -3.25 12.40 -17.48
N SER A 231 -4.29 11.59 -17.36
CA SER A 231 -5.68 12.01 -17.58
C SER A 231 -6.34 12.34 -16.24
N ILE A 232 -7.04 13.47 -16.18
CA ILE A 232 -7.77 13.92 -15.00
C ILE A 232 -9.20 14.23 -15.39
N GLY A 233 -10.15 13.49 -14.82
CA GLY A 233 -11.58 13.70 -15.00
C GLY A 233 -12.24 14.11 -13.68
N GLY A 234 -13.39 14.76 -13.79
CA GLY A 234 -14.20 15.14 -12.64
C GLY A 234 -14.97 16.43 -12.87
N MET A 235 -15.63 16.89 -11.82
CA MET A 235 -16.40 18.13 -11.83
C MET A 235 -15.84 19.09 -10.78
N VAL A 236 -15.77 20.37 -11.13
CA VAL A 236 -15.42 21.46 -10.20
C VAL A 236 -16.39 22.60 -10.33
N GLU A 237 -16.55 23.40 -9.28
CA GLU A 237 -17.49 24.53 -9.26
C GLU A 237 -16.92 25.81 -9.87
N ARG A 238 -15.59 25.86 -10.05
CA ARG A 238 -14.83 27.08 -10.35
C ARG A 238 -13.65 26.80 -11.26
N GLU A 239 -13.39 27.71 -12.19
CA GLU A 239 -12.27 27.61 -13.14
C GLU A 239 -10.91 27.66 -12.42
N GLU A 240 -10.82 28.39 -11.31
CA GLU A 240 -9.60 28.47 -10.50
C GLU A 240 -9.22 27.12 -9.89
N LEU A 241 -10.22 26.30 -9.53
CA LEU A 241 -9.97 24.95 -9.01
C LEU A 241 -9.43 24.02 -10.09
N LYS A 242 -9.97 24.12 -11.32
CA LYS A 242 -9.45 23.39 -12.48
C LYS A 242 -7.98 23.73 -12.73
N LYS A 243 -7.65 25.02 -12.78
CA LYS A 243 -6.26 25.49 -12.96
C LYS A 243 -5.33 25.00 -11.86
N ALA A 244 -5.76 25.04 -10.60
CA ALA A 244 -4.97 24.54 -9.48
C ALA A 244 -4.67 23.04 -9.61
N VAL A 245 -5.65 22.23 -10.04
CA VAL A 245 -5.46 20.79 -10.30
C VAL A 245 -4.43 20.56 -11.40
N GLU A 246 -4.57 21.25 -12.53
CA GLU A 246 -3.65 21.14 -13.68
C GLU A 246 -2.23 21.56 -13.31
N GLU A 247 -2.07 22.63 -12.54
CA GLU A 247 -0.76 23.11 -12.08
C GLU A 247 -0.08 22.12 -11.13
N ILE A 248 -0.80 21.60 -10.13
CA ILE A 248 -0.25 20.62 -9.18
C ILE A 248 0.15 19.35 -9.93
N ALA A 249 -0.73 18.86 -10.82
CA ALA A 249 -0.45 17.67 -11.62
C ALA A 249 0.75 17.85 -12.54
N GLY A 250 0.87 19.00 -13.21
CA GLY A 250 1.97 19.28 -14.14
C GLY A 250 3.36 19.35 -13.48
N LYS A 251 3.43 19.56 -12.16
CA LYS A 251 4.69 19.62 -11.40
C LYS A 251 5.21 18.26 -10.93
N ILE A 252 4.47 17.18 -11.16
CA ILE A 252 4.85 15.85 -10.68
C ILE A 252 5.98 15.29 -11.57
N PRO A 253 7.15 14.93 -10.99
CA PRO A 253 8.24 14.36 -11.75
C PRO A 253 7.82 13.12 -12.52
N GLY A 254 8.18 13.06 -13.81
CA GLY A 254 7.87 11.94 -14.70
C GLY A 254 6.55 12.06 -15.48
N ILE A 255 5.70 13.04 -15.16
CA ILE A 255 4.57 13.42 -16.02
C ILE A 255 5.09 14.20 -17.22
N THR A 256 4.71 13.76 -18.42
CA THR A 256 5.10 14.37 -19.71
C THR A 256 3.99 15.22 -20.32
N GLY A 257 2.77 15.11 -19.81
CA GLY A 257 1.62 15.91 -20.21
C GLY A 257 0.40 15.62 -19.35
N VAL A 258 -0.48 16.61 -19.24
CA VAL A 258 -1.76 16.50 -18.53
C VAL A 258 -2.90 16.70 -19.53
N GLU A 259 -3.84 15.77 -19.53
CA GLU A 259 -5.08 15.82 -20.29
C GLU A 259 -6.24 16.01 -19.32
N SER A 260 -6.85 17.18 -19.36
CA SER A 260 -7.87 17.62 -18.41
C SER A 260 -9.26 17.51 -19.05
N GLU A 261 -10.01 16.51 -18.59
CA GLU A 261 -11.44 16.32 -18.90
C GLU A 261 -12.33 16.92 -17.79
N ILE A 262 -11.78 17.83 -16.98
CA ILE A 262 -12.48 18.46 -15.86
C ILE A 262 -13.56 19.41 -16.41
N VAL A 263 -14.80 19.17 -15.99
CA VAL A 263 -15.96 20.01 -16.31
C VAL A 263 -16.20 21.03 -15.21
N VAL A 264 -16.27 22.30 -15.57
CA VAL A 264 -16.66 23.38 -14.64
C VAL A 264 -18.18 23.51 -14.67
N LEU A 265 -18.82 23.23 -13.54
CA LEU A 265 -20.27 23.37 -13.40
C LEU A 265 -20.61 24.86 -13.45
N ALA A 266 -21.43 25.25 -14.42
CA ALA A 266 -21.96 26.61 -14.48
C ALA A 266 -22.71 26.89 -13.17
N THR A 267 -22.30 27.93 -12.45
CA THR A 267 -22.93 28.34 -11.20
C THR A 267 -24.40 28.63 -11.50
N ARG A 268 -25.33 27.87 -10.90
CA ARG A 268 -26.74 28.26 -10.93
C ARG A 268 -26.79 29.65 -10.30
N ARG A 269 -27.07 30.68 -11.10
CA ARG A 269 -27.57 31.95 -10.58
C ARG A 269 -28.82 31.57 -9.79
N THR A 270 -28.72 31.61 -8.47
CA THR A 270 -29.90 31.69 -7.62
C THR A 270 -30.64 32.92 -8.11
N VAL A 271 -31.70 32.72 -8.88
CA VAL A 271 -32.66 33.77 -9.15
C VAL A 271 -33.22 34.06 -7.77
N ALA A 272 -32.74 35.14 -7.15
CA ALA A 272 -33.37 35.71 -5.99
C ALA A 272 -34.79 36.04 -6.43
N GLY A 273 -35.74 35.19 -6.02
CA GLY A 273 -37.15 35.36 -6.25
C GLY A 273 -37.61 36.64 -5.57
N ILE A 274 -38.26 37.45 -6.41
CA ILE A 274 -39.07 38.64 -6.17
C ILE A 274 -39.87 38.59 -4.87
#